data_AF-A0A3D4Y6A7-F1
#
_entry.id   AF-A0A3D4Y6A7-F1
#
_cell.length_a   1.000
_cell.length_b   1.000
_cell.length_c   1.000
_cell.angle_alpha   90.00
_cell.angle_beta   90.00
_cell.angle_gamma   90.00
#
_symmetry.space_group_name_H-M   'P 1'
#
loop_
_entity.id
_entity.type
_entity.pdbx_description
1 polymer ?
#
loop_
_entity_poly.entity_id
_entity_poly.type
_entity_poly.pdbx_seq_one_letter_code
_entity_poly.pdbx_strand_id
1 'polypeptide(L)'
;MITLNDYLYSGDTVLKILKKYTEDLRQSAVQTGNEVDVRHCEFLSQIMELLEHNDFLTAQSQKIREFYKYMAREYPYLSFTFKGRIKSLIRAESKFNGYVVEYIYDYYTKNGTYPPVSELQERLNCFRDLIAYRIVISMPKCHLKNPEDGEREEIRYLYEIANVLKGFLEERGFTAESAGGVKESDSLLLSDAVRPYYRDYIAHVDPDGYRSLHITFFDNSAKCYMEMQLRTKRMDDIAEIGSANHLGYEKKQESDRARRDAIPEGECVYFDEAYERCRRLHELELAKLDVNMFAAIDNSLINDGCGLYRGRLILPYEHLSRFQNDLID
;
A
#
# COMPACT_ATOMS: atom_id res chain seq x y z
N MET A 1 -13.25 -6.39 -24.18
CA MET A 1 -12.61 -6.11 -22.89
C MET A 1 -13.36 -6.78 -21.74
N ILE A 2 -12.67 -7.55 -20.90
CA ILE A 2 -13.18 -8.12 -19.65
C ILE A 2 -12.81 -7.18 -18.48
N THR A 3 -13.72 -7.01 -17.50
CA THR A 3 -13.49 -6.13 -16.34
C THR A 3 -13.90 -6.78 -15.02
N LEU A 4 -13.28 -6.33 -13.92
CA LEU A 4 -13.68 -6.77 -12.57
C LEU A 4 -15.17 -6.50 -12.28
N ASN A 5 -15.72 -5.37 -12.77
CA ASN A 5 -17.12 -4.99 -12.58
C ASN A 5 -18.10 -6.09 -12.99
N ASP A 6 -17.77 -6.89 -14.00
CA ASP A 6 -18.66 -7.93 -14.55
C ASP A 6 -18.96 -9.06 -13.55
N TYR A 7 -18.23 -9.11 -12.43
CA TYR A 7 -18.31 -10.18 -11.43
C TYR A 7 -18.79 -9.73 -10.04
N LEU A 8 -18.95 -8.41 -9.79
CA LEU A 8 -19.22 -7.86 -8.45
C LEU A 8 -20.70 -7.91 -7.99
N TYR A 9 -21.58 -8.55 -8.74
CA TYR A 9 -23.04 -8.47 -8.57
C TYR A 9 -23.73 -9.84 -8.45
N SER A 10 -23.01 -10.86 -7.97
CA SER A 10 -23.46 -12.27 -8.04
C SER A 10 -23.52 -12.99 -6.68
N GLY A 11 -23.22 -12.29 -5.58
CA GLY A 11 -23.11 -12.86 -4.24
C GLY A 11 -21.88 -13.75 -4.05
N ASP A 12 -20.99 -13.79 -5.05
CA ASP A 12 -19.79 -14.62 -5.02
C ASP A 12 -18.76 -14.11 -3.98
N THR A 13 -17.88 -15.01 -3.53
CA THR A 13 -16.74 -14.63 -2.68
C THR A 13 -15.66 -13.94 -3.51
N VAL A 14 -14.83 -13.10 -2.87
CA VAL A 14 -13.67 -12.44 -3.52
C VAL A 14 -12.77 -13.44 -4.26
N LEU A 15 -12.51 -14.62 -3.68
CA LEU A 15 -11.71 -15.66 -4.32
C LEU A 15 -12.37 -16.22 -5.58
N LYS A 16 -13.69 -16.46 -5.55
CA LYS A 16 -14.44 -16.95 -6.72
C LYS A 16 -14.50 -15.89 -7.82
N ILE A 17 -14.68 -14.62 -7.45
CA ILE A 17 -14.61 -13.47 -8.36
C ILE A 17 -13.24 -13.41 -9.03
N LEU A 18 -12.16 -13.42 -8.25
CA LEU A 18 -10.78 -13.42 -8.75
C LEU A 18 -10.52 -14.56 -9.73
N LYS A 19 -10.95 -15.78 -9.37
CA LYS A 19 -10.77 -16.96 -10.22
C LYS A 19 -11.48 -16.81 -11.56
N LYS A 20 -12.76 -16.45 -11.55
CA LYS A 20 -13.57 -16.26 -12.78
C LYS A 20 -13.00 -15.13 -13.65
N TYR A 21 -12.72 -13.98 -13.04
CA TYR A 21 -12.17 -12.84 -13.74
C TYR A 21 -10.82 -13.16 -14.40
N THR A 22 -9.92 -13.81 -13.66
CA THR A 22 -8.61 -14.19 -14.18
C THR A 22 -8.71 -15.21 -15.32
N GLU A 23 -9.64 -16.17 -15.23
CA GLU A 23 -9.86 -17.18 -16.27
C GLU A 23 -10.38 -16.57 -17.57
N ASP A 24 -11.42 -15.74 -17.50
CA ASP A 24 -12.01 -15.08 -18.66
C ASP A 24 -11.04 -14.07 -19.29
N LEU A 25 -10.32 -13.31 -18.46
CA LEU A 25 -9.27 -12.39 -18.91
C LEU A 25 -8.15 -13.15 -19.63
N ARG A 26 -7.72 -14.30 -19.11
CA ARG A 26 -6.68 -15.14 -19.73
C ARG A 26 -7.13 -15.69 -21.08
N GLN A 27 -8.36 -16.16 -21.19
CA GLN A 27 -8.91 -16.64 -22.45
C GLN A 27 -8.97 -15.52 -23.50
N SER A 28 -9.44 -14.34 -23.10
CA SER A 28 -9.46 -13.14 -23.94
C SER A 28 -8.04 -12.75 -24.40
N ALA A 29 -7.08 -12.68 -23.47
CA ALA A 29 -5.70 -12.30 -23.76
C ALA A 29 -5.02 -13.23 -24.78
N VAL A 30 -5.25 -14.55 -24.67
CA VAL A 30 -4.73 -15.54 -25.63
C VAL A 30 -5.37 -15.38 -27.01
N GLN A 31 -6.68 -15.09 -27.07
CA GLN A 31 -7.39 -14.91 -28.34
C GLN A 31 -6.99 -13.63 -29.06
N THR A 32 -6.76 -12.53 -28.32
CA THR A 32 -6.43 -11.23 -28.90
C THR A 32 -4.93 -10.99 -29.04
N GLY A 33 -4.09 -11.80 -28.38
CA GLY A 33 -2.66 -11.54 -28.27
C GLY A 33 -2.32 -10.35 -27.37
N ASN A 34 -3.20 -9.96 -26.44
CA ASN A 34 -2.98 -8.83 -25.54
C ASN A 34 -1.97 -9.21 -24.43
N GLU A 35 -0.71 -8.82 -24.63
CA GLU A 35 0.40 -9.09 -23.70
C GLU A 35 0.29 -8.35 -22.36
N VAL A 36 -0.45 -7.25 -22.29
CA VAL A 36 -0.70 -6.52 -21.03
C VAL A 36 -1.69 -7.30 -20.16
N ASP A 37 -2.73 -7.85 -20.76
CA ASP A 37 -3.70 -8.69 -20.07
C ASP A 37 -3.10 -10.02 -19.59
N VAL A 38 -2.09 -10.56 -20.29
CA VAL A 38 -1.29 -11.69 -19.77
C VAL A 38 -0.62 -11.32 -18.45
N ARG A 39 0.03 -10.15 -18.37
CA ARG A 39 0.62 -9.65 -17.11
C ARG A 39 -0.41 -9.33 -16.05
N HIS A 40 -1.58 -8.83 -16.46
CA HIS A 40 -2.69 -8.60 -15.54
C HIS A 40 -3.17 -9.91 -14.90
N CYS A 41 -3.25 -10.99 -15.68
CA CYS A 41 -3.57 -12.31 -15.13
C CYS A 41 -2.54 -12.80 -14.11
N GLU A 42 -1.25 -12.57 -14.35
CA GLU A 42 -0.18 -12.91 -13.41
C GLU A 42 -0.32 -12.10 -12.11
N PHE A 43 -0.61 -10.79 -12.22
CA PHE A 43 -0.88 -9.93 -11.08
C PHE A 43 -2.10 -10.38 -10.25
N LEU A 44 -3.21 -10.70 -10.91
CA LEU A 44 -4.40 -11.23 -10.24
C LEU A 44 -4.15 -12.59 -9.56
N SER A 45 -3.32 -13.43 -10.19
CA SER A 45 -2.90 -14.71 -9.60
C SER A 45 -2.09 -14.50 -8.33
N GLN A 46 -1.17 -13.53 -8.30
CA GLN A 46 -0.44 -13.17 -7.08
C GLN A 46 -1.39 -12.71 -5.96
N ILE A 47 -2.40 -11.89 -6.26
CA ILE A 47 -3.41 -11.48 -5.26
C ILE A 47 -4.17 -12.70 -4.73
N MET A 48 -4.58 -13.62 -5.62
CA MET A 48 -5.30 -14.83 -5.23
C MET A 48 -4.46 -15.70 -4.30
N GLU A 49 -3.19 -15.96 -4.65
CA GLU A 49 -2.26 -16.72 -3.80
C GLU A 49 -2.07 -16.06 -2.43
N LEU A 50 -1.95 -14.73 -2.37
CA LEU A 50 -1.84 -13.99 -1.11
C LEU A 50 -3.09 -14.15 -0.23
N LEU A 51 -4.28 -14.26 -0.83
CA LEU A 51 -5.54 -14.39 -0.10
C LEU A 51 -5.83 -15.82 0.34
N GLU A 52 -5.40 -16.83 -0.43
CA GLU A 52 -5.61 -18.25 -0.15
C GLU A 52 -4.60 -18.83 0.86
N HIS A 53 -3.32 -18.46 0.76
CA HIS A 53 -2.25 -19.05 1.56
C HIS A 53 -1.98 -18.28 2.86
N ASN A 54 -2.75 -18.53 3.93
CA ASN A 54 -2.57 -17.82 5.20
C ASN A 54 -1.29 -18.19 5.98
N ASP A 55 -0.60 -19.27 5.64
CA ASP A 55 0.55 -19.77 6.40
C ASP A 55 1.75 -18.80 6.33
N PHE A 56 2.05 -18.26 5.15
CA PHE A 56 3.12 -17.29 5.01
C PHE A 56 2.76 -15.97 5.70
N LEU A 57 1.49 -15.53 5.64
CA LEU A 57 1.03 -14.33 6.35
C LEU A 57 1.20 -14.50 7.87
N THR A 58 0.93 -15.70 8.38
CA THR A 58 1.13 -16.03 9.79
C THR A 58 2.61 -15.94 10.14
N ALA A 59 3.50 -16.54 9.35
CA ALA A 59 4.94 -16.50 9.58
C ALA A 59 5.49 -15.07 9.51
N GLN A 60 5.11 -14.30 8.48
CA GLN A 60 5.50 -12.90 8.32
C GLN A 60 5.01 -12.06 9.51
N SER A 61 3.74 -12.21 9.88
CA SER A 61 3.14 -11.54 11.04
C SER A 61 3.84 -11.88 12.35
N GLN A 62 4.33 -13.11 12.51
CA GLN A 62 5.12 -13.50 13.69
C GLN A 62 6.47 -12.77 13.73
N LYS A 63 7.17 -12.64 12.60
CA LYS A 63 8.44 -11.89 12.54
C LYS A 63 8.23 -10.40 12.85
N ILE A 64 7.14 -9.80 12.33
CA ILE A 64 6.78 -8.40 12.67
C ILE A 64 6.39 -8.27 14.15
N ARG A 65 5.69 -9.27 14.71
CA ARG A 65 5.37 -9.32 16.15
C ARG A 65 6.62 -9.38 17.02
N GLU A 66 7.70 -10.00 16.57
CA GLU A 66 8.97 -9.97 17.30
C GLU A 66 9.55 -8.56 17.37
N PHE A 67 9.43 -7.77 16.31
CA PHE A 67 9.84 -6.37 16.35
C PHE A 67 8.95 -5.54 17.29
N TYR A 68 7.65 -5.81 17.32
CA TYR A 68 6.75 -5.25 18.33
C TYR A 68 7.23 -5.57 19.76
N LYS A 69 7.61 -6.83 20.04
CA LYS A 69 8.11 -7.24 21.36
C LYS A 69 9.44 -6.56 21.71
N TYR A 70 10.33 -6.41 20.73
CA TYR A 70 11.57 -5.65 20.87
C TYR A 70 11.26 -4.20 21.26
N MET A 71 10.38 -3.52 20.50
CA MET A 71 10.00 -2.13 20.79
C MET A 71 9.35 -1.98 22.17
N ALA A 72 8.51 -2.92 22.59
CA ALA A 72 7.87 -2.89 23.90
C ALA A 72 8.86 -3.01 25.07
N ARG A 73 10.04 -3.58 24.81
CA ARG A 73 11.13 -3.69 25.79
C ARG A 73 12.04 -2.46 25.79
N GLU A 74 12.45 -1.98 24.60
CA GLU A 74 13.41 -0.88 24.46
C GLU A 74 12.77 0.50 24.61
N TYR A 75 11.49 0.63 24.24
CA TYR A 75 10.73 1.88 24.25
C TYR A 75 9.47 1.80 25.14
N PRO A 76 9.57 1.38 26.41
CA PRO A 76 8.40 1.15 27.26
C PRO A 76 7.61 2.44 27.60
N TYR A 77 8.20 3.61 27.37
CA TYR A 77 7.59 4.93 27.57
C TYR A 77 6.84 5.45 26.33
N LEU A 78 7.00 4.82 25.16
CA LEU A 78 6.23 5.16 23.97
C LEU A 78 4.92 4.38 23.96
N SER A 79 3.84 5.04 23.56
CA SER A 79 2.64 4.33 23.10
C SER A 79 2.78 4.07 21.60
N PHE A 80 2.50 2.87 21.13
CA PHE A 80 2.63 2.58 19.70
C PHE A 80 1.70 1.47 19.21
N THR A 81 1.41 1.48 17.92
CA THR A 81 0.57 0.48 17.26
C THR A 81 1.25 -0.07 16.02
N PHE A 82 0.98 -1.35 15.74
CA PHE A 82 1.38 -2.05 14.53
C PHE A 82 0.11 -2.48 13.80
N LYS A 83 -0.07 -1.96 12.58
CA LYS A 83 -1.21 -2.28 11.71
C LYS A 83 -0.71 -2.85 10.39
N GLY A 84 -1.02 -4.11 10.11
CA GLY A 84 -0.75 -4.77 8.83
C GLY A 84 -2.03 -4.86 8.00
N ARG A 85 -1.95 -4.54 6.70
CA ARG A 85 -3.06 -4.67 5.74
C ARG A 85 -2.61 -5.29 4.42
N ILE A 86 -3.49 -6.08 3.82
CA ILE A 86 -3.41 -6.45 2.40
C ILE A 86 -4.27 -5.44 1.62
N LYS A 87 -3.77 -4.95 0.49
CA LYS A 87 -4.49 -4.04 -0.40
C LYS A 87 -5.79 -4.70 -0.89
N SER A 88 -6.86 -3.91 -0.98
CA SER A 88 -8.15 -4.42 -1.44
C SER A 88 -8.15 -4.73 -2.92
N LEU A 89 -9.06 -5.62 -3.34
CA LEU A 89 -9.15 -6.04 -4.75
C LEU A 89 -9.42 -4.85 -5.67
N ILE A 90 -10.40 -4.00 -5.35
CA ILE A 90 -10.72 -2.81 -6.16
C ILE A 90 -9.52 -1.89 -6.29
N ARG A 91 -8.79 -1.63 -5.19
CA ARG A 91 -7.63 -0.73 -5.22
C ARG A 91 -6.43 -1.34 -5.93
N ALA A 92 -6.24 -2.64 -5.84
CA ALA A 92 -5.19 -3.35 -6.57
C ALA A 92 -5.46 -3.29 -8.08
N GLU A 93 -6.70 -3.53 -8.50
CA GLU A 93 -7.15 -3.43 -9.88
C GLU A 93 -6.99 -2.00 -10.44
N SER A 94 -7.45 -0.98 -9.71
CA SER A 94 -7.27 0.41 -10.12
C SER A 94 -5.79 0.81 -10.21
N LYS A 95 -4.94 0.25 -9.34
CA LYS A 95 -3.50 0.54 -9.35
C LYS A 95 -2.82 -0.08 -10.57
N PHE A 96 -3.16 -1.32 -10.91
CA PHE A 96 -2.61 -2.00 -12.07
C PHE A 96 -2.92 -1.22 -13.36
N ASN A 97 -4.20 -0.96 -13.60
CA ASN A 97 -4.63 -0.22 -14.79
C ASN A 97 -4.16 1.24 -14.76
N GLY A 98 -4.09 1.85 -13.57
CA GLY A 98 -3.55 3.19 -13.39
C GLY A 98 -2.12 3.34 -13.87
N TYR A 99 -1.25 2.36 -13.59
CA TYR A 99 0.12 2.37 -14.11
C TYR A 99 0.19 2.27 -15.63
N VAL A 100 -0.70 1.48 -16.25
CA VAL A 100 -0.78 1.41 -17.72
C VAL A 100 -1.18 2.77 -18.30
N VAL A 101 -2.24 3.38 -17.76
CA VAL A 101 -2.74 4.70 -18.18
C VAL A 101 -1.68 5.78 -18.01
N GLU A 102 -1.15 5.93 -16.79
CA GLU A 102 -0.15 6.96 -16.46
C GLU A 102 1.09 6.82 -17.34
N TYR A 103 1.62 5.60 -17.49
CA TYR A 103 2.84 5.37 -18.23
C TYR A 103 2.69 5.64 -19.73
N ILE A 104 1.64 5.11 -20.36
CA ILE A 104 1.41 5.32 -21.80
C ILE A 104 1.11 6.80 -22.06
N TYR A 105 0.32 7.46 -21.21
CA TYR A 105 -0.01 8.88 -21.34
C TYR A 105 1.24 9.75 -21.27
N ASP A 106 2.08 9.56 -20.25
CA ASP A 106 3.28 10.37 -20.05
C ASP A 106 4.31 10.10 -21.17
N TYR A 107 4.45 8.85 -21.61
CA TYR A 107 5.32 8.48 -22.74
C TYR A 107 4.83 9.13 -24.04
N TYR A 108 3.54 9.07 -24.34
CA TYR A 108 2.96 9.67 -25.55
C TYR A 108 3.10 11.18 -25.54
N THR A 109 2.77 11.83 -24.43
CA THR A 109 2.88 13.29 -24.29
C THR A 109 4.32 13.77 -24.50
N LYS A 110 5.31 12.97 -24.09
CA LYS A 110 6.72 13.31 -24.23
C LYS A 110 7.30 12.98 -25.61
N ASN A 111 6.92 11.86 -26.20
CA ASN A 111 7.58 11.29 -27.37
C ASN A 111 6.73 11.29 -28.66
N GLY A 112 5.43 11.60 -28.57
CA GLY A 112 4.48 11.55 -29.69
C GLY A 112 4.23 10.14 -30.26
N THR A 113 4.64 9.10 -29.53
CA THR A 113 4.56 7.68 -29.92
C THR A 113 4.21 6.83 -28.69
N TYR A 114 3.93 5.53 -28.89
CA TYR A 114 3.60 4.61 -27.79
C TYR A 114 4.84 3.85 -27.29
N PRO A 115 4.89 3.49 -26.00
CA PRO A 115 6.00 2.72 -25.46
C PRO A 115 6.00 1.28 -26.02
N PRO A 116 7.19 0.66 -26.15
CA PRO A 116 7.29 -0.78 -26.40
C PRO A 116 6.59 -1.58 -25.29
N VAL A 117 5.94 -2.68 -25.67
CA VAL A 117 5.24 -3.56 -24.71
C VAL A 117 6.18 -4.08 -23.62
N SER A 118 7.43 -4.42 -23.98
CA SER A 118 8.43 -4.89 -23.02
C SER A 118 8.72 -3.87 -21.91
N GLU A 119 8.81 -2.59 -22.24
CA GLU A 119 9.07 -1.52 -21.26
C GLU A 119 7.86 -1.31 -20.34
N LEU A 120 6.64 -1.42 -20.90
CA LEU A 120 5.40 -1.39 -20.11
C LEU A 120 5.33 -2.60 -19.15
N GLN A 121 5.67 -3.80 -19.60
CA GLN A 121 5.67 -5.00 -18.77
C GLN A 121 6.68 -4.92 -17.61
N GLU A 122 7.88 -4.38 -17.84
CA GLU A 122 8.87 -4.17 -16.78
C GLU A 122 8.35 -3.25 -15.67
N ARG A 123 7.60 -2.20 -16.03
CA ARG A 123 6.96 -1.29 -15.08
C ARG A 123 5.87 -1.99 -14.25
N LEU A 124 5.12 -2.91 -14.85
CA LEU A 124 4.05 -3.67 -14.20
C LEU A 124 4.57 -4.75 -13.22
N ASN A 125 5.88 -5.03 -13.18
CA ASN A 125 6.47 -5.94 -12.19
C ASN A 125 6.65 -5.30 -10.79
N CYS A 126 6.39 -4.01 -10.63
CA CYS A 126 6.84 -3.23 -9.47
C CYS A 126 5.81 -3.07 -8.32
N PHE A 127 4.84 -3.98 -8.15
CA PHE A 127 3.85 -3.87 -7.07
C PHE A 127 4.42 -4.31 -5.71
N ARG A 128 4.98 -3.35 -4.99
CA ARG A 128 5.72 -3.59 -3.73
C ARG A 128 4.87 -3.46 -2.45
N ASP A 129 3.66 -2.96 -2.57
CA ASP A 129 2.81 -2.52 -1.45
C ASP A 129 1.48 -3.29 -1.38
N LEU A 130 1.39 -4.48 -1.99
CA LEU A 130 0.23 -5.36 -1.82
C LEU A 130 0.03 -5.71 -0.35
N ILE A 131 1.11 -5.93 0.38
CA ILE A 131 1.13 -5.99 1.84
C ILE A 131 1.79 -4.72 2.37
N ALA A 132 1.14 -4.05 3.32
CA ALA A 132 1.68 -2.87 3.97
C ALA A 132 1.54 -2.97 5.49
N TYR A 133 2.62 -2.71 6.21
CA TYR A 133 2.62 -2.55 7.66
C TYR A 133 2.82 -1.09 8.02
N ARG A 134 2.25 -0.70 9.15
CA ARG A 134 2.40 0.62 9.71
C ARG A 134 2.77 0.53 11.18
N ILE A 135 3.80 1.29 11.56
CA ILE A 135 4.19 1.53 12.94
C ILE A 135 3.84 2.98 13.25
N VAL A 136 2.92 3.19 14.18
CA VAL A 136 2.55 4.53 14.66
C VAL A 136 3.01 4.68 16.09
N ILE A 137 3.86 5.67 16.37
CA ILE A 137 4.33 5.96 17.73
C ILE A 137 3.72 7.25 18.27
N SER A 138 3.66 7.36 19.59
CA SER A 138 3.36 8.59 20.30
C SER A 138 4.13 8.65 21.62
N MET A 139 4.62 9.85 21.94
CA MET A 139 5.21 10.15 23.24
C MET A 139 4.14 10.71 24.18
N PRO A 140 3.74 9.97 25.24
CA PRO A 140 2.85 10.51 26.25
C PRO A 140 3.42 11.75 26.92
N LYS A 141 2.59 12.78 27.10
CA LYS A 141 3.00 14.07 27.68
C LYS A 141 3.60 13.94 29.08
N CYS A 142 3.22 12.93 29.86
CA CYS A 142 3.78 12.70 31.19
C CYS A 142 5.28 12.38 31.18
N HIS A 143 5.81 11.81 30.09
CA HIS A 143 7.24 11.51 29.97
C HIS A 143 8.08 12.69 29.43
N LEU A 144 7.44 13.79 29.04
CA LEU A 144 8.13 14.98 28.54
C LEU A 144 8.49 15.92 29.69
N LYS A 145 9.73 16.42 29.70
CA LYS A 145 10.15 17.49 30.61
C LYS A 145 9.44 18.80 30.28
N ASN A 146 9.33 19.11 28.99
CA ASN A 146 8.56 20.25 28.47
C ASN A 146 7.55 19.73 27.43
N PRO A 147 6.25 20.05 27.56
CA PRO A 147 5.24 19.59 26.59
C PRO A 147 5.50 20.00 25.13
N GLU A 148 6.20 21.13 24.92
CA GLU A 148 6.53 21.66 23.59
C GLU A 148 7.57 20.81 22.84
N ASP A 149 8.35 19.99 23.55
CA ASP A 149 9.38 19.13 22.95
C ASP A 149 8.78 17.87 22.30
N GLY A 150 7.48 17.62 22.45
CA GLY A 150 6.84 16.36 22.07
C GLY A 150 7.07 15.95 20.61
N GLU A 151 6.82 16.85 19.65
CA GLU A 151 7.02 16.52 18.22
C GLU A 151 8.50 16.24 17.90
N ARG A 152 9.42 16.99 18.50
CA ARG A 152 10.86 16.79 18.30
C ARG A 152 11.30 15.42 18.83
N GLU A 153 10.87 15.05 20.03
CA GLU A 153 11.20 13.74 20.62
C GLU A 153 10.56 12.59 19.85
N GLU A 154 9.29 12.71 19.44
CA GLU A 154 8.63 11.69 18.61
C GLU A 154 9.37 11.47 17.29
N ILE A 155 9.78 12.55 16.60
CA ILE A 155 10.58 12.44 15.37
C ILE A 155 11.93 11.77 15.66
N ARG A 156 12.62 12.17 16.73
CA ARG A 156 13.90 11.55 17.13
C ARG A 156 13.76 10.04 17.32
N TYR A 157 12.74 9.61 18.07
CA TYR A 157 12.47 8.18 18.27
C TYR A 157 12.07 7.46 16.99
N LEU A 158 11.34 8.12 16.09
CA LEU A 158 10.96 7.54 14.81
C LEU A 158 12.18 7.17 13.97
N TYR A 159 13.16 8.08 13.87
CA TYR A 159 14.44 7.82 13.18
C TYR A 159 15.30 6.78 13.91
N GLU A 160 15.30 6.80 15.25
CA GLU A 160 15.99 5.79 16.06
C GLU A 160 15.46 4.37 15.75
N ILE A 161 14.13 4.21 15.73
CA ILE A 161 13.47 2.96 15.36
C ILE A 161 13.79 2.58 13.91
N ALA A 162 13.79 3.54 12.99
CA ALA A 162 14.11 3.31 11.57
C ALA A 162 15.54 2.77 11.38
N ASN A 163 16.51 3.26 12.16
CA ASN A 163 17.90 2.79 12.14
C ASN A 163 18.04 1.33 12.58
N VAL A 164 17.18 0.84 13.47
CA VAL A 164 17.22 -0.55 13.96
C VAL A 164 16.41 -1.50 13.06
N LEU A 165 15.27 -1.03 12.55
CA LEU A 165 14.27 -1.85 11.86
C LEU A 165 14.85 -2.67 10.71
N LYS A 166 15.71 -2.06 9.88
CA LYS A 166 16.33 -2.73 8.72
C LYS A 166 17.10 -3.97 9.15
N GLY A 167 18.09 -3.81 10.03
CA GLY A 167 18.93 -4.92 10.49
C GLY A 167 18.12 -6.00 11.20
N PHE A 168 17.17 -5.59 12.05
CA PHE A 168 16.32 -6.52 12.80
C PHE A 168 15.55 -7.48 11.89
N LEU A 169 15.00 -6.97 10.77
CA LEU A 169 14.25 -7.78 9.83
C LEU A 169 15.14 -8.56 8.86
N GLU A 170 16.29 -8.02 8.47
CA GLU A 170 17.24 -8.76 7.65
C GLU A 170 17.72 -10.05 8.33
N GLU A 171 17.99 -10.00 9.64
CA GLU A 171 18.29 -11.18 10.46
C GLU A 171 17.16 -12.23 10.49
N ARG A 172 15.94 -11.84 10.11
CA ARG A 172 14.74 -12.69 10.12
C ARG A 172 14.29 -13.06 8.70
N GLY A 173 15.19 -12.94 7.73
CA GLY A 173 14.99 -13.39 6.37
C GLY A 173 14.21 -12.41 5.50
N PHE A 174 14.18 -11.12 5.85
CA PHE A 174 13.78 -10.08 4.91
C PHE A 174 15.01 -9.52 4.18
N THR A 175 14.81 -8.88 3.04
CA THR A 175 15.85 -8.13 2.32
C THR A 175 15.32 -6.73 2.07
N ALA A 176 16.03 -5.71 2.56
CA ALA A 176 15.62 -4.34 2.30
C ALA A 176 15.91 -3.95 0.85
N GLU A 177 14.92 -3.36 0.20
CA GLU A 177 15.04 -2.88 -1.17
C GLU A 177 15.53 -1.44 -1.19
N SER A 178 16.46 -1.13 -2.11
CA SER A 178 16.90 0.25 -2.33
C SER A 178 15.72 1.13 -2.74
N ALA A 179 15.65 2.34 -2.17
CA ALA A 179 14.69 3.37 -2.55
C ALA A 179 15.07 4.07 -3.87
N GLY A 180 16.24 3.76 -4.44
CA GLY A 180 16.70 4.34 -5.71
C GLY A 180 16.91 5.86 -5.66
N GLY A 181 17.22 6.42 -4.48
CA GLY A 181 17.40 7.86 -4.26
C GLY A 181 16.10 8.66 -4.21
N VAL A 182 14.92 8.01 -4.32
CA VAL A 182 13.64 8.70 -4.21
C VAL A 182 13.44 9.22 -2.79
N LYS A 183 13.27 10.54 -2.62
CA LYS A 183 13.07 11.18 -1.31
C LYS A 183 14.15 10.78 -0.29
N GLU A 184 15.40 10.71 -0.74
CA GLU A 184 16.53 10.39 0.15
C GLU A 184 16.63 11.41 1.30
N SER A 185 16.85 10.92 2.51
CA SER A 185 16.82 11.76 3.71
C SER A 185 18.06 12.65 3.83
N ASP A 186 17.84 13.95 4.07
CA ASP A 186 18.89 14.89 4.49
C ASP A 186 19.07 14.94 6.03
N SER A 187 18.28 14.15 6.78
CA SER A 187 18.28 14.15 8.24
C SER A 187 19.51 13.43 8.80
N LEU A 188 20.26 14.13 9.67
CA LEU A 188 21.37 13.54 10.43
C LEU A 188 20.93 12.47 11.43
N LEU A 189 19.62 12.36 11.69
CA LEU A 189 19.06 11.33 12.57
C LEU A 189 19.00 9.95 11.89
N LEU A 190 19.05 9.91 10.55
CA LEU A 190 19.06 8.66 9.78
C LEU A 190 20.50 8.29 9.39
N SER A 191 20.95 7.12 9.86
CA SER A 191 22.30 6.64 9.62
C SER A 191 22.57 6.37 8.13
N ASP A 192 23.80 6.63 7.68
CA ASP A 192 24.20 6.43 6.28
C ASP A 192 24.02 4.97 5.82
N ALA A 193 24.12 4.01 6.74
CA ALA A 193 23.96 2.59 6.45
C ALA A 193 22.51 2.19 6.07
N VAL A 194 21.50 2.93 6.55
CA VAL A 194 20.09 2.64 6.25
C VAL A 194 19.47 3.65 5.29
N ARG A 195 20.04 4.85 5.16
CA ARG A 195 19.52 5.96 4.36
C ARG A 195 19.11 5.57 2.93
N PRO A 196 19.89 4.78 2.15
CA PRO A 196 19.52 4.43 0.77
C PRO A 196 18.25 3.57 0.64
N TYR A 197 17.74 3.01 1.74
CA TYR A 197 16.59 2.10 1.77
C TYR A 197 15.29 2.78 2.19
N TYR A 198 15.37 4.02 2.67
CA TYR A 198 14.19 4.78 3.11
C TYR A 198 13.82 5.88 2.13
N ARG A 199 12.51 6.03 1.90
CA ARG A 199 11.91 7.26 1.35
C ARG A 199 11.43 8.11 2.52
N ASP A 200 11.99 9.32 2.65
CA ASP A 200 11.75 10.21 3.78
C ASP A 200 10.84 11.38 3.40
N TYR A 201 9.55 11.22 3.68
CA TYR A 201 8.54 12.26 3.51
C TYR A 201 8.45 13.21 4.72
N ILE A 202 9.26 13.01 5.76
CA ILE A 202 9.32 13.89 6.94
C ILE A 202 10.26 15.05 6.66
N ALA A 203 11.44 14.76 6.11
CA ALA A 203 12.39 15.76 5.64
C ALA A 203 11.87 16.46 4.36
N HIS A 204 11.23 15.71 3.47
CA HIS A 204 10.72 16.19 2.18
C HIS A 204 9.19 16.17 2.13
N VAL A 205 8.56 17.04 2.93
CA VAL A 205 7.11 17.11 3.10
C VAL A 205 6.39 17.36 1.77
N ASP A 206 5.35 16.57 1.51
CA ASP A 206 4.52 16.74 0.32
C ASP A 206 3.57 17.95 0.46
N PRO A 207 3.09 18.55 -0.65
CA PRO A 207 2.26 19.76 -0.61
C PRO A 207 0.96 19.62 0.19
N ASP A 208 0.46 18.39 0.35
CA ASP A 208 -0.75 18.05 1.13
C ASP A 208 -0.48 17.90 2.65
N GLY A 209 0.79 17.96 3.06
CA GLY A 209 1.24 17.81 4.44
C GLY A 209 1.54 16.37 4.84
N TYR A 210 1.56 15.43 3.90
CA TYR A 210 1.89 14.02 4.18
C TYR A 210 3.33 13.86 4.69
N ARG A 211 3.50 13.08 5.77
CA ARG A 211 4.80 12.80 6.43
C ARG A 211 4.86 11.35 6.91
N SER A 212 5.93 10.63 6.54
CA SER A 212 6.19 9.24 6.95
C SER A 212 7.59 8.81 6.50
N LEU A 213 8.19 7.81 7.16
CA LEU A 213 9.34 7.08 6.61
C LEU A 213 8.85 5.78 5.98
N HIS A 214 9.22 5.51 4.73
CA HIS A 214 8.84 4.27 4.04
C HIS A 214 10.07 3.44 3.73
N ILE A 215 10.01 2.15 4.03
CA ILE A 215 10.99 1.16 3.62
C ILE A 215 10.27 -0.02 2.98
N THR A 216 10.85 -0.57 1.92
CA THR A 216 10.33 -1.77 1.26
C THR A 216 11.22 -2.95 1.59
N PHE A 217 10.61 -4.07 1.94
CA PHE A 217 11.30 -5.35 2.14
C PHE A 217 10.77 -6.40 1.18
N PHE A 218 11.65 -7.30 0.76
CA PHE A 218 11.29 -8.58 0.17
C PHE A 218 11.36 -9.67 1.25
N ASP A 219 10.27 -10.40 1.46
CA ASP A 219 10.24 -11.55 2.38
C ASP A 219 10.78 -12.79 1.64
N ASN A 220 11.99 -13.24 2.01
CA ASN A 220 12.63 -14.36 1.31
C ASN A 220 11.88 -15.68 1.49
N SER A 221 11.09 -15.82 2.56
CA SER A 221 10.28 -17.00 2.85
C SER A 221 9.00 -17.00 2.03
N ALA A 222 8.29 -15.87 2.02
CA ALA A 222 7.00 -15.72 1.34
C ALA A 222 7.12 -15.35 -0.15
N LYS A 223 8.31 -14.98 -0.62
CA LYS A 223 8.58 -14.50 -1.99
C LYS A 223 7.68 -13.34 -2.42
N CYS A 224 7.34 -12.45 -1.47
CA CYS A 224 6.53 -11.28 -1.73
C CYS A 224 7.18 -10.01 -1.16
N TYR A 225 6.83 -8.88 -1.75
CA TYR A 225 7.20 -7.58 -1.23
C TYR A 225 6.21 -7.12 -0.15
N MET A 226 6.73 -6.41 0.84
CA MET A 226 5.95 -5.65 1.79
C MET A 226 6.53 -4.26 1.98
N GLU A 227 5.65 -3.28 2.11
CA GLU A 227 6.03 -1.92 2.50
C GLU A 227 5.82 -1.72 3.99
N MET A 228 6.71 -0.98 4.64
CA MET A 228 6.54 -0.58 6.04
C MET A 228 6.69 0.92 6.20
N GLN A 229 5.68 1.48 6.86
CA GLN A 229 5.50 2.92 7.05
C GLN A 229 5.65 3.26 8.53
N LEU A 230 6.54 4.18 8.86
CA LEU A 230 6.73 4.68 10.22
C LEU A 230 6.16 6.09 10.29
N ARG A 231 5.33 6.36 11.30
CA ARG A 231 4.66 7.64 11.53
C ARG A 231 4.60 7.98 13.02
N THR A 232 4.51 9.26 13.34
CA THR A 232 3.99 9.68 14.65
C THR A 232 2.46 9.67 14.62
N LYS A 233 1.80 9.71 15.79
CA LYS A 233 0.34 9.77 15.88
C LYS A 233 -0.24 10.96 15.10
N ARG A 234 0.38 12.13 15.18
CA ARG A 234 -0.05 13.32 14.43
C ARG A 234 0.07 13.13 12.92
N MET A 235 1.16 12.50 12.46
CA MET A 235 1.33 12.18 11.04
C MET A 235 0.27 11.18 10.55
N ASP A 236 -0.06 10.19 11.37
CA ASP A 236 -1.12 9.22 11.04
C ASP A 236 -2.50 9.88 10.99
N ASP A 237 -2.81 10.80 11.91
CA ASP A 237 -4.07 11.57 11.87
C ASP A 237 -4.19 12.40 10.59
N ILE A 238 -3.11 13.06 10.15
CA ILE A 238 -3.10 13.83 8.91
C ILE A 238 -3.36 12.92 7.69
N ALA A 239 -2.77 11.73 7.67
CA ALA A 239 -2.86 10.78 6.56
C ALA A 239 -4.17 9.98 6.51
N GLU A 240 -4.82 9.75 7.65
CA GLU A 240 -6.07 8.96 7.71
C GLU A 240 -7.32 9.84 7.67
N ILE A 241 -7.30 10.99 8.36
CA ILE A 241 -8.50 11.83 8.54
C ILE A 241 -8.28 13.32 8.22
N GLY A 242 -7.03 13.76 8.03
CA GLY A 242 -6.68 15.17 7.81
C GLY A 242 -6.63 15.62 6.35
N SER A 243 -5.84 16.67 6.09
CA SER A 243 -5.71 17.28 4.75
C SER A 243 -5.10 16.35 3.70
N ALA A 244 -4.20 15.46 4.12
CA ALA A 244 -3.60 14.42 3.29
C ALA A 244 -4.36 13.10 3.43
N ASN A 245 -5.66 13.14 3.78
CA ASN A 245 -6.41 11.91 3.97
C ASN A 245 -6.39 11.06 2.69
N HIS A 246 -6.46 9.75 2.91
CA HIS A 246 -6.45 8.77 1.82
C HIS A 246 -7.52 9.06 0.75
N LEU A 247 -8.67 9.64 1.11
CA LEU A 247 -9.72 10.05 0.17
C LEU A 247 -9.26 11.16 -0.81
N GLY A 248 -8.53 12.17 -0.33
CA GLY A 248 -7.99 13.24 -1.18
C GLY A 248 -6.91 12.73 -2.13
N TYR A 249 -6.05 11.84 -1.63
CA TYR A 249 -5.03 11.17 -2.43
C TYR A 249 -5.67 10.29 -3.52
N GLU A 250 -6.72 9.55 -3.18
CA GLU A 250 -7.49 8.74 -4.14
C GLU A 250 -8.10 9.60 -5.25
N LYS A 251 -8.73 10.74 -4.92
CA LYS A 251 -9.27 11.67 -5.92
C LYS A 251 -8.22 12.23 -6.87
N LYS A 252 -7.00 12.48 -6.37
CA LYS A 252 -5.89 12.92 -7.23
C LYS A 252 -5.47 11.81 -8.20
N GLN A 253 -5.32 10.58 -7.71
CA GLN A 253 -5.04 9.43 -8.58
C GLN A 253 -6.17 9.20 -9.61
N GLU A 254 -7.42 9.39 -9.21
CA GLU A 254 -8.57 9.31 -10.11
C GLU A 254 -8.47 10.38 -11.21
N SER A 255 -8.13 11.63 -10.87
CA SER A 255 -7.90 12.69 -11.85
C SER A 255 -6.76 12.35 -12.81
N ASP A 256 -5.65 11.84 -12.30
CA ASP A 256 -4.49 11.46 -13.12
C ASP A 256 -4.80 10.28 -14.05
N ARG A 257 -5.71 9.38 -13.63
CA ARG A 257 -6.19 8.24 -14.42
C ARG A 257 -7.36 8.57 -15.34
N ALA A 258 -8.00 9.73 -15.16
CA ALA A 258 -9.07 10.23 -16.02
C ALA A 258 -8.53 10.99 -17.25
N ARG A 259 -7.21 11.23 -17.33
CA ARG A 259 -6.54 11.88 -18.46
C ARG A 259 -6.65 11.01 -19.72
N ARG A 260 -7.40 11.49 -20.72
CA ARG A 260 -7.61 10.84 -22.04
C ARG A 260 -7.51 11.83 -23.20
N ASP A 261 -7.39 13.12 -22.90
CA ASP A 261 -7.42 14.22 -23.85
C ASP A 261 -6.30 14.16 -24.91
N ALA A 262 -5.14 13.61 -24.56
CA ALA A 262 -4.00 13.52 -25.47
C ALA A 262 -4.01 12.30 -26.41
N ILE A 263 -4.69 11.20 -26.05
CA ILE A 263 -4.63 9.93 -26.79
C ILE A 263 -5.99 9.63 -27.44
N PRO A 264 -6.08 9.61 -28.78
CA PRO A 264 -7.32 9.28 -29.47
C PRO A 264 -7.77 7.84 -29.23
N GLU A 265 -9.10 7.65 -29.15
CA GLU A 265 -9.71 6.33 -28.98
C GLU A 265 -9.42 5.41 -30.18
N GLY A 266 -9.02 4.17 -29.89
CA GLY A 266 -8.69 3.16 -30.88
C GLY A 266 -7.23 3.19 -31.35
N GLU A 267 -6.43 4.20 -30.99
CA GLU A 267 -5.01 4.24 -31.36
C GLU A 267 -4.13 3.35 -30.49
N CYS A 268 -4.50 3.13 -29.22
CA CYS A 268 -3.77 2.26 -28.31
C CYS A 268 -4.72 1.41 -27.46
N VAL A 269 -4.91 0.15 -27.87
CA VAL A 269 -5.80 -0.81 -27.18
C VAL A 269 -5.46 -0.98 -25.70
N TYR A 270 -4.17 -1.01 -25.34
CA TYR A 270 -3.74 -1.16 -23.94
C TYR A 270 -4.14 0.02 -23.08
N PHE A 271 -4.03 1.23 -23.63
CA PHE A 271 -4.46 2.44 -22.96
C PHE A 271 -5.99 2.50 -22.83
N ASP A 272 -6.70 2.20 -23.92
CA ASP A 272 -8.16 2.23 -23.96
C ASP A 272 -8.79 1.25 -22.96
N GLU A 273 -8.31 0.00 -22.93
CA GLU A 273 -8.84 -0.99 -22.00
C GLU A 273 -8.49 -0.67 -20.54
N ALA A 274 -7.26 -0.22 -20.26
CA ALA A 274 -6.86 0.16 -18.90
C ALA A 274 -7.61 1.41 -18.40
N TYR A 275 -7.81 2.39 -19.28
CA TYR A 275 -8.60 3.58 -18.99
C TYR A 275 -10.04 3.22 -18.65
N GLU A 276 -10.67 2.39 -19.48
CA GLU A 276 -12.07 2.00 -19.29
C GLU A 276 -12.25 1.15 -18.02
N ARG A 277 -11.30 0.27 -17.69
CA ARG A 277 -11.27 -0.44 -16.39
C ARG A 277 -11.20 0.54 -15.22
N CYS A 278 -10.31 1.54 -15.26
CA CYS A 278 -10.23 2.58 -14.23
C CYS A 278 -11.54 3.38 -14.10
N ARG A 279 -12.11 3.82 -15.22
CA ARG A 279 -13.36 4.59 -15.27
C ARG A 279 -14.53 3.81 -14.65
N ARG A 280 -14.71 2.55 -15.06
CA ARG A 280 -15.78 1.68 -14.54
C ARG A 280 -15.64 1.40 -13.04
N LEU A 281 -14.42 1.32 -12.52
CA LEU A 281 -14.20 1.16 -11.08
C LEU A 281 -14.52 2.44 -10.29
N HIS A 282 -14.23 3.61 -10.86
CA HIS A 282 -14.56 4.89 -10.24
C HIS A 282 -16.07 5.12 -10.14
N GLU A 283 -16.83 4.68 -11.15
CA GLU A 283 -18.29 4.80 -11.20
C GLU A 283 -19.03 3.71 -10.39
N LEU A 284 -18.31 2.92 -9.59
CA LEU A 284 -18.94 1.90 -8.74
C LEU A 284 -19.83 2.53 -7.67
N GLU A 285 -21.10 2.17 -7.72
CA GLU A 285 -22.03 2.36 -6.61
C GLU A 285 -21.88 1.21 -5.62
N LEU A 286 -21.09 1.41 -4.56
CA LEU A 286 -20.76 0.34 -3.61
C LEU A 286 -22.00 -0.27 -2.96
N ALA A 287 -23.06 0.52 -2.75
CA ALA A 287 -24.33 0.05 -2.20
C ALA A 287 -25.07 -0.96 -3.09
N LYS A 288 -24.73 -1.06 -4.38
CA LYS A 288 -25.33 -2.01 -5.33
C LYS A 288 -24.52 -3.30 -5.49
N LEU A 289 -23.31 -3.38 -4.90
CA LEU A 289 -22.49 -4.57 -5.03
C LEU A 289 -23.09 -5.74 -4.25
N ASP A 290 -23.07 -6.92 -4.86
CA ASP A 290 -23.48 -8.17 -4.23
C ASP A 290 -22.27 -9.11 -4.22
N VAL A 291 -21.50 -9.03 -3.13
CA VAL A 291 -20.28 -9.81 -2.88
C VAL A 291 -20.36 -10.34 -1.44
N ASN A 292 -20.08 -11.63 -1.25
CA ASN A 292 -20.19 -12.25 0.07
C ASN A 292 -19.25 -11.57 1.09
N MET A 293 -19.78 -11.27 2.29
CA MET A 293 -19.09 -10.55 3.38
C MET A 293 -18.75 -9.08 3.06
N PHE A 294 -19.43 -8.49 2.08
CA PHE A 294 -19.39 -7.07 1.78
C PHE A 294 -20.80 -6.47 1.89
N ALA A 295 -20.90 -5.30 2.53
CA ALA A 295 -22.11 -4.49 2.53
C ALA A 295 -21.74 -3.00 2.59
N ALA A 296 -22.48 -2.16 1.87
CA ALA A 296 -22.32 -0.71 1.93
C ALA A 296 -23.69 -0.03 1.91
N ILE A 297 -23.86 1.04 2.68
CA ILE A 297 -25.02 1.93 2.58
C ILE A 297 -24.76 2.99 1.50
N ASP A 298 -23.52 3.49 1.46
CA ASP A 298 -23.00 4.42 0.46
C ASP A 298 -21.47 4.28 0.35
N ASN A 299 -20.82 5.16 -0.41
CA ASN A 299 -19.36 5.12 -0.63
C ASN A 299 -18.52 5.53 0.60
N SER A 300 -19.14 5.89 1.72
CA SER A 300 -18.49 6.25 2.99
C SER A 300 -18.79 5.25 4.12
N LEU A 301 -20.01 4.70 4.15
CA LEU A 301 -20.51 3.77 5.16
C LEU A 301 -20.44 2.33 4.64
N ILE A 302 -19.29 1.71 4.87
CA ILE A 302 -18.92 0.40 4.31
C ILE A 302 -18.58 -0.57 5.43
N ASN A 303 -19.14 -1.78 5.36
CA ASN A 303 -18.74 -2.95 6.14
C ASN A 303 -18.11 -3.97 5.20
N ASP A 304 -16.78 -4.05 5.24
CA ASP A 304 -16.00 -4.92 4.38
C ASP A 304 -15.19 -5.92 5.20
N GLY A 305 -15.69 -7.15 5.28
CA GLY A 305 -15.01 -8.25 5.96
C GLY A 305 -14.19 -9.13 5.01
N CYS A 306 -14.25 -8.90 3.71
CA CYS A 306 -13.62 -9.75 2.69
C CYS A 306 -12.41 -9.11 2.00
N GLY A 307 -12.19 -7.81 2.20
CA GLY A 307 -11.10 -7.07 1.58
C GLY A 307 -11.40 -6.62 0.14
N LEU A 308 -12.68 -6.46 -0.21
CA LEU A 308 -13.09 -6.05 -1.55
C LEU A 308 -12.71 -4.58 -1.84
N TYR A 309 -13.01 -3.70 -0.90
CA TYR A 309 -12.87 -2.25 -1.03
C TYR A 309 -11.91 -1.67 0.01
N ARG A 310 -12.08 -2.04 1.28
CA ARG A 310 -11.13 -1.75 2.37
C ARG A 310 -10.03 -2.82 2.37
N GLY A 311 -8.82 -2.44 2.76
CA GLY A 311 -7.73 -3.41 2.89
C GLY A 311 -8.03 -4.45 3.96
N ARG A 312 -7.68 -5.72 3.72
CA ARG A 312 -7.85 -6.80 4.70
C ARG A 312 -6.81 -6.64 5.82
N LEU A 313 -7.28 -6.44 7.05
CA LEU A 313 -6.41 -6.34 8.23
C LEU A 313 -5.79 -7.71 8.54
N ILE A 314 -4.47 -7.75 8.72
CA ILE A 314 -3.71 -8.99 9.01
C ILE A 314 -2.95 -8.94 10.33
N LEU A 315 -2.75 -7.76 10.92
CA LEU A 315 -1.97 -7.60 12.14
C LEU A 315 -2.42 -6.36 12.94
N PRO A 316 -3.07 -6.51 14.10
CA PRO A 316 -3.39 -5.39 14.98
C PRO A 316 -2.76 -5.56 16.38
N TYR A 317 -1.54 -5.05 16.58
CA TYR A 317 -0.93 -4.99 17.92
C TYR A 317 -0.88 -3.57 18.44
N GLU A 318 -1.17 -3.41 19.73
CA GLU A 318 -1.16 -2.11 20.40
C GLU A 318 -0.36 -2.23 21.70
N HIS A 319 0.55 -1.28 21.91
CA HIS A 319 1.30 -1.12 23.14
C HIS A 319 0.91 0.21 23.78
N LEU A 320 0.46 0.13 25.03
CA LEU A 320 0.26 1.29 25.86
C LEU A 320 1.55 1.57 26.63
N SER A 321 1.99 2.82 26.62
CA SER A 321 3.13 3.24 27.43
C SER A 321 2.93 2.87 28.90
N ARG A 322 4.01 2.41 29.54
CA ARG A 322 4.02 2.09 30.97
C ARG A 322 4.08 3.38 31.80
N PHE A 323 3.25 3.46 32.83
CA PHE A 323 3.11 4.64 33.70
C PHE A 323 4.38 4.98 34.49
N GLN A 324 4.40 6.23 34.96
CA GLN A 324 5.51 6.93 35.61
C GLN A 324 5.68 6.63 37.12
N ASN A 325 4.74 5.91 37.73
CA ASN A 325 4.83 5.55 39.14
C ASN A 325 5.17 4.07 39.25
N ASP A 326 6.45 3.81 39.53
CA ASP A 326 6.95 2.60 40.18
C ASP A 326 6.36 2.46 41.60
N LEU A 327 5.04 2.39 41.70
CA LEU A 327 4.34 1.77 42.82
C LEU A 327 3.50 0.64 42.22
N ILE A 328 4.21 -0.31 41.63
CA ILE A 328 3.75 -1.69 41.55
C ILE A 328 4.31 -2.30 42.83
N ASP A 329 3.46 -2.45 43.86
CA ASP A 329 3.75 -3.34 45.00
C ASP A 329 3.94 -4.78 44.51
#